data_AF-A0A0S8EAN9-F1
#
_entry.id   AF-A0A0S8EAN9-F1
#
_cell.length_a   1.000
_cell.length_b   1.000
_cell.length_c   1.000
_cell.angle_alpha   90.00
_cell.angle_beta   90.00
_cell.angle_gamma   90.00
#
_symmetry.space_group_name_H-M   'P 1'
#
loop_
_entity.id
_entity.type
_entity.pdbx_description
1 polymer ?
#
loop_
_entity_poly.entity_id
_entity_poly.type
_entity_poly.pdbx_seq_one_letter_code
_entity_poly.pdbx_strand_id
1 'polypeptide(L)'
;MLWRSLRLKMLSGKVRPVRPKPKGKAIARNQWVNVLAFVANKQGSSVSFYGNHRLILPVAPQGSYELQAVFVRRGGEGAVGFILPAGSTDVVLALSNDGGKTHELGMIDSQSASSGRPAVIPGKIINTKEYALYIKVLLMGDRAEITAALDGKPLIYWRGPQSALSIPPGWESHAPGVLGIGSGPDSSPQFRTVRLRMLSGEARLAQ
;
A
#
# COMPACT_ATOMS: atom_id res chain seq x y z
N MET A 1 44.19 19.76 50.56
CA MET A 1 43.04 18.82 50.57
C MET A 1 42.47 18.76 49.15
N LEU A 2 42.04 17.56 48.75
CA LEU A 2 41.92 16.98 47.41
C LEU A 2 41.44 17.81 46.19
N TRP A 3 42.11 17.51 45.07
CA TRP A 3 41.66 17.56 43.68
C TRP A 3 40.38 16.76 43.39
N ARG A 4 39.63 17.16 42.35
CA ARG A 4 39.23 16.27 41.23
C ARG A 4 38.63 17.04 40.04
N SER A 5 39.35 16.97 38.91
CA SER A 5 38.84 17.24 37.56
C SER A 5 37.92 16.11 37.09
N LEU A 6 36.96 16.40 36.19
CA LEU A 6 36.59 15.43 35.15
C LEU A 6 36.20 16.12 33.84
N ARG A 7 36.73 15.56 32.77
CA ARG A 7 36.86 16.07 31.41
C ARG A 7 35.55 15.93 30.61
N LEU A 8 35.12 16.99 29.93
CA LEU A 8 34.22 16.86 28.78
C LEU A 8 35.06 16.46 27.55
N LYS A 9 34.91 15.22 27.06
CA LYS A 9 35.43 14.83 25.74
C LYS A 9 34.53 15.45 24.67
N MET A 10 35.04 16.48 23.98
CA MET A 10 34.53 16.86 22.66
C MET A 10 34.84 15.73 21.67
N LEU A 11 33.81 15.02 21.20
CA LEU A 11 33.91 14.22 19.99
C LEU A 11 33.63 15.14 18.80
N SER A 12 34.70 15.51 18.09
CA SER A 12 34.66 16.15 16.78
C SER A 12 34.14 15.16 15.73
N GLY A 13 32.84 14.87 15.77
CA GLY A 13 32.17 14.19 14.67
C GLY A 13 31.97 15.18 13.54
N LYS A 14 32.81 15.12 12.49
CA LYS A 14 32.50 15.77 11.20
C LYS A 14 31.12 15.29 10.76
N VAL A 15 30.12 16.15 10.86
CA VAL A 15 28.80 15.94 10.24
C VAL A 15 29.06 15.87 8.75
N ARG A 16 29.07 14.65 8.19
CA ARG A 16 29.12 14.48 6.74
C ARG A 16 27.78 15.00 6.22
N PRO A 17 27.76 15.95 5.27
CA PRO A 17 26.52 16.32 4.62
C PRO A 17 25.89 15.05 4.05
N VAL A 18 24.63 14.82 4.40
CA VAL A 18 23.83 13.77 3.78
C VAL A 18 23.81 14.11 2.30
N ARG A 19 24.48 13.30 1.47
CA ARG A 19 24.41 13.46 0.02
C ARG A 19 22.93 13.40 -0.37
N PRO A 20 22.40 14.36 -1.15
CA PRO A 20 21.06 14.22 -1.70
C PRO A 20 20.99 12.87 -2.43
N LYS A 21 19.99 12.05 -2.08
CA LYS A 21 19.74 10.78 -2.77
C LYS A 21 19.60 11.09 -4.27
N PRO A 22 20.17 10.26 -5.16
CA PRO A 22 20.08 10.49 -6.60
C PRO A 22 18.62 10.69 -7.02
N LYS A 23 18.37 11.79 -7.75
CA LYS A 23 17.06 12.09 -8.32
C LYS A 23 16.64 10.93 -9.23
N GLY A 24 15.42 10.41 -9.00
CA GLY A 24 14.67 9.63 -9.98
C GLY A 24 15.27 8.29 -10.42
N LYS A 25 15.63 7.40 -9.49
CA LYS A 25 15.93 6.01 -9.89
C LYS A 25 14.61 5.32 -10.26
N ALA A 26 14.31 5.24 -11.56
CA ALA A 26 13.17 4.51 -12.08
C ALA A 26 13.27 3.03 -11.68
N ILE A 27 12.13 2.43 -11.29
CA ILE A 27 12.06 0.99 -11.07
C ILE A 27 11.99 0.31 -12.43
N ALA A 28 13.00 -0.52 -12.73
CA ALA A 28 13.10 -1.24 -14.00
C ALA A 28 11.92 -2.21 -14.21
N ARG A 29 11.49 -2.35 -15.47
CA ARG A 29 10.42 -3.30 -15.86
C ARG A 29 10.80 -4.74 -15.51
N ASN A 30 9.78 -5.56 -15.22
CA ASN A 30 9.89 -7.00 -14.96
C ASN A 30 10.73 -7.41 -13.74
N GLN A 31 11.14 -6.47 -12.89
CA GLN A 31 11.81 -6.76 -11.62
C GLN A 31 10.90 -6.47 -10.43
N TRP A 32 10.93 -7.36 -9.44
CA TRP A 32 10.26 -7.14 -8.15
C TRP A 32 11.11 -6.22 -7.28
N VAL A 33 10.52 -5.14 -6.79
CA VAL A 33 11.14 -4.22 -5.82
C VAL A 33 10.33 -4.20 -4.54
N ASN A 34 10.97 -4.43 -3.40
CA ASN A 34 10.33 -4.28 -2.09
C ASN A 34 10.14 -2.80 -1.76
N VAL A 35 8.91 -2.30 -1.86
CA VAL A 35 8.59 -0.88 -1.70
C VAL A 35 8.47 -0.47 -0.23
N LEU A 36 8.28 -1.41 0.71
CA LEU A 36 8.38 -1.11 2.14
C LEU A 36 9.78 -0.68 2.56
N ALA A 37 10.82 -1.14 1.85
CA ALA A 37 12.21 -0.78 2.15
C ALA A 37 12.50 0.72 1.96
N PHE A 38 11.62 1.46 1.27
CA PHE A 38 11.75 2.91 1.16
C PHE A 38 11.20 3.67 2.37
N VAL A 39 10.38 3.01 3.21
CA VAL A 39 9.73 3.63 4.38
C VAL A 39 10.29 3.09 5.69
N ALA A 40 10.62 1.81 5.73
CA ALA A 40 11.22 1.19 6.91
C ALA A 40 12.65 1.71 7.10
N ASN A 41 12.86 2.56 8.12
CA ASN A 41 14.21 2.81 8.64
C ASN A 41 14.85 1.48 9.09
N LYS A 42 16.18 1.42 9.07
CA LYS A 42 17.09 0.26 9.27
C LYS A 42 16.80 -0.77 10.40
N GLN A 43 15.70 -0.69 11.15
CA GLN A 43 15.39 -1.57 12.29
C GLN A 43 14.27 -2.61 12.09
N GLY A 44 13.63 -2.73 10.93
CA GLY A 44 12.70 -3.86 10.71
C GLY A 44 12.01 -3.81 9.35
N SER A 45 11.80 -4.96 8.72
CA SER A 45 11.22 -5.07 7.37
C SER A 45 9.69 -4.90 7.31
N SER A 46 9.03 -4.58 8.43
CA SER A 46 7.56 -4.53 8.53
C SER A 46 7.03 -3.19 9.01
N VAL A 47 5.82 -2.83 8.57
CA VAL A 47 5.05 -1.68 9.05
C VAL A 47 3.78 -2.19 9.74
N SER A 48 3.46 -1.66 10.92
CA SER A 48 2.25 -2.00 11.68
C SER A 48 1.36 -0.77 11.84
N PHE A 49 0.05 -0.98 11.80
CA PHE A 49 -0.95 0.05 12.09
C PHE A 49 -1.78 -0.34 13.32
N TYR A 50 -2.30 0.67 14.02
CA TYR A 50 -3.19 0.50 15.18
C TYR A 50 -4.37 1.47 15.08
N GLY A 51 -5.49 1.05 14.48
CA GLY A 51 -6.65 1.93 14.26
C GLY A 51 -6.74 2.44 12.82
N ASN A 52 -7.39 3.59 12.60
CA ASN A 52 -7.59 4.14 11.26
C ASN A 52 -6.34 4.89 10.78
N HIS A 53 -5.54 4.24 9.94
CA HIS A 53 -4.28 4.79 9.47
C HIS A 53 -4.01 4.46 8.02
N ARG A 54 -3.25 5.35 7.37
CA ARG A 54 -2.77 5.18 6.01
C ARG A 54 -1.29 5.48 5.98
N LEU A 55 -0.53 4.66 5.27
CA LEU A 55 0.83 4.94 4.88
C LEU A 55 0.90 5.04 3.36
N ILE A 56 1.39 6.18 2.90
CA ILE A 56 1.77 6.35 1.50
C ILE A 56 3.13 5.72 1.29
N LEU A 57 3.21 4.78 0.36
CA LEU A 57 4.46 4.20 -0.09
C LEU A 57 5.06 5.21 -1.08
N PRO A 58 6.35 5.57 -1.02
CA PRO A 58 6.91 6.64 -1.83
C PRO A 58 7.18 6.18 -3.27
N VAL A 59 6.20 5.53 -3.91
CA VAL A 59 6.29 4.94 -5.24
C VAL A 59 4.98 5.22 -6.00
N ALA A 60 5.11 5.90 -7.13
CA ALA A 60 4.03 6.28 -8.04
C ALA A 60 4.18 5.52 -9.36
N PRO A 61 3.47 4.38 -9.55
CA PRO A 61 3.47 3.66 -10.82
C PRO A 61 2.75 4.46 -11.92
N GLN A 62 3.39 4.57 -13.08
CA GLN A 62 2.85 5.18 -14.29
C GLN A 62 2.81 4.11 -15.39
N GLY A 63 1.80 3.24 -15.34
CA GLY A 63 1.64 2.10 -16.26
C GLY A 63 0.95 0.92 -15.60
N SER A 64 0.94 -0.21 -16.29
CA SER A 64 0.45 -1.48 -15.76
C SER A 64 1.46 -2.10 -14.81
N TYR A 65 0.99 -2.70 -13.72
CA TYR A 65 1.86 -3.25 -12.69
C TYR A 65 1.22 -4.42 -11.93
N GLU A 66 2.04 -5.08 -11.13
CA GLU A 66 1.64 -6.07 -10.15
C GLU A 66 2.15 -5.67 -8.77
N LEU A 67 1.31 -5.92 -7.76
CA LEU A 67 1.63 -5.74 -6.37
C LEU A 67 1.53 -7.09 -5.65
N GLN A 68 2.52 -7.41 -4.83
CA GLN A 68 2.46 -8.51 -3.89
C GLN A 68 2.54 -7.96 -2.48
N ALA A 69 1.73 -8.47 -1.57
CA ALA A 69 1.83 -8.14 -0.16
C ALA A 69 1.72 -9.38 0.71
N VAL A 70 2.53 -9.42 1.77
CA VAL A 70 2.39 -10.40 2.85
C VAL A 70 2.06 -9.66 4.13
N PHE A 71 0.94 -10.01 4.76
CA PHE A 71 0.45 -9.31 5.93
C PHE A 71 -0.27 -10.25 6.91
N VAL A 72 -0.44 -9.77 8.15
CA VAL A 72 -1.22 -10.42 9.22
C VAL A 72 -2.10 -9.34 9.86
N ARG A 73 -3.41 -9.58 10.00
CA ARG A 73 -4.26 -8.74 10.89
C ARG A 73 -4.13 -9.26 12.32
N ARG A 74 -3.55 -8.47 13.23
CA ARG A 74 -3.30 -8.91 14.63
C ARG A 74 -4.55 -8.91 15.49
N GLY A 75 -5.49 -8.03 15.20
CA GLY A 75 -6.74 -7.87 15.93
C GLY A 75 -7.69 -6.88 15.26
N GLY A 76 -8.89 -6.77 15.83
CA GLY A 76 -9.97 -5.91 15.35
C GLY A 76 -10.77 -6.53 14.20
N GLU A 77 -11.81 -5.83 13.77
CA GLU A 77 -12.70 -6.23 12.67
C GLU A 77 -12.70 -5.29 11.46
N GLY A 78 -11.95 -4.19 11.52
CA GLY A 78 -11.82 -3.25 10.42
C GLY A 78 -11.03 -3.78 9.22
N ALA A 79 -11.20 -3.08 8.10
CA ALA A 79 -10.61 -3.44 6.82
C ALA A 79 -9.07 -3.36 6.82
N VAL A 80 -8.44 -4.19 6.01
CA VAL A 80 -7.05 -4.02 5.56
C VAL A 80 -7.09 -3.50 4.12
N GLY A 81 -6.53 -2.33 3.87
CA GLY A 81 -6.70 -1.63 2.60
C GLY A 81 -5.40 -1.39 1.82
N PHE A 82 -5.55 -1.34 0.50
CA PHE A 82 -4.50 -1.03 -0.46
C PHE A 82 -5.00 0.07 -1.39
N ILE A 83 -4.30 1.19 -1.44
CA ILE A 83 -4.56 2.29 -2.37
C ILE A 83 -3.77 2.01 -3.65
N LEU A 84 -4.49 1.94 -4.76
CA LEU A 84 -4.01 1.47 -6.06
C LEU A 84 -4.22 2.55 -7.12
N PRO A 85 -3.13 3.11 -7.68
CA PRO A 85 -3.22 3.95 -8.87
C PRO A 85 -3.74 3.17 -10.07
N ALA A 86 -4.78 3.70 -10.71
CA ALA A 86 -5.46 3.10 -11.86
C ALA A 86 -5.58 4.12 -13.00
N GLY A 87 -4.43 4.55 -13.52
CA GLY A 87 -4.34 5.55 -14.58
C GLY A 87 -4.52 6.97 -14.03
N SER A 88 -5.60 7.66 -14.41
CA SER A 88 -5.87 9.04 -13.97
C SER A 88 -6.55 9.16 -12.60
N THR A 89 -6.83 8.04 -11.93
CA THR A 89 -7.52 7.98 -10.64
C THR A 89 -6.88 6.93 -9.75
N ASP A 90 -7.31 6.88 -8.50
CA ASP A 90 -6.92 5.87 -7.52
C ASP A 90 -8.17 5.10 -7.04
N VAL A 91 -7.95 3.88 -6.56
CA VAL A 91 -9.01 3.06 -5.94
C VAL A 91 -8.46 2.29 -4.74
N VAL A 92 -9.34 1.91 -3.81
CA VAL A 92 -8.98 1.07 -2.66
C VAL A 92 -9.41 -0.36 -2.91
N LEU A 93 -8.51 -1.32 -2.76
CA LEU A 93 -8.91 -2.70 -2.45
C LEU A 93 -9.01 -2.83 -0.93
N ALA A 94 -10.21 -3.04 -0.40
CA ALA A 94 -10.45 -3.26 1.01
C ALA A 94 -10.76 -4.73 1.28
N LEU A 95 -10.01 -5.35 2.19
CA LEU A 95 -10.24 -6.71 2.64
C LEU A 95 -10.95 -6.70 3.98
N SER A 96 -12.04 -7.45 4.10
CA SER A 96 -12.83 -7.56 5.34
C SER A 96 -13.39 -6.22 5.79
N ASN A 97 -13.98 -5.50 4.85
CA ASN A 97 -14.75 -4.32 5.13
C ASN A 97 -16.09 -4.67 5.81
N ASP A 98 -16.79 -3.65 6.33
CA ASP A 98 -18.08 -3.78 7.03
C ASP A 98 -18.08 -4.86 8.12
N GLY A 99 -17.06 -4.81 9.00
CA GLY A 99 -16.91 -5.77 10.10
C GLY A 99 -16.54 -7.19 9.63
N GLY A 100 -15.86 -7.30 8.49
CA GLY A 100 -15.45 -8.57 7.91
C GLY A 100 -16.52 -9.26 7.08
N LYS A 101 -17.51 -8.53 6.56
CA LYS A 101 -18.53 -9.11 5.68
C LYS A 101 -18.08 -9.18 4.23
N THR A 102 -17.29 -8.21 3.76
CA THR A 102 -16.94 -8.10 2.33
C THR A 102 -15.45 -7.92 2.06
N HIS A 103 -15.03 -8.36 0.88
CA HIS A 103 -13.87 -7.82 0.18
C HIS A 103 -14.37 -7.01 -1.01
N GLU A 104 -13.78 -5.85 -1.25
CA GLU A 104 -14.32 -4.92 -2.24
C GLU A 104 -13.28 -4.02 -2.87
N LEU A 105 -13.57 -3.60 -4.10
CA LEU A 105 -12.85 -2.55 -4.80
C LEU A 105 -13.62 -1.23 -4.68
N GLY A 106 -13.22 -0.39 -3.71
CA GLY A 106 -13.51 1.04 -3.56
C GLY A 106 -14.89 1.51 -4.03
N MET A 107 -14.93 2.74 -4.56
CA MET A 107 -16.11 3.24 -5.25
C MET A 107 -15.97 3.01 -6.74
N ILE A 108 -17.06 2.50 -7.33
CA ILE A 108 -17.25 2.39 -8.78
C ILE A 108 -18.49 3.24 -9.11
N ASP A 109 -18.45 4.08 -10.14
CA ASP A 109 -19.56 4.98 -10.52
C ASP A 109 -20.11 5.81 -9.33
N SER A 110 -19.19 6.32 -8.49
CA SER A 110 -19.47 7.10 -7.27
C SER A 110 -20.36 6.41 -6.22
N GLN A 111 -20.60 5.11 -6.36
CA GLN A 111 -21.37 4.34 -5.39
C GLN A 111 -20.40 3.68 -4.41
N SER A 112 -20.79 3.62 -3.13
CA SER A 112 -20.11 2.85 -2.09
C SER A 112 -20.45 1.36 -2.18
N ALA A 113 -19.64 0.49 -1.59
CA ALA A 113 -19.87 -0.93 -1.61
C ALA A 113 -21.23 -1.28 -0.97
N SER A 114 -22.07 -1.93 -1.77
CA SER A 114 -23.30 -2.58 -1.32
C SER A 114 -23.34 -3.98 -1.92
N SER A 115 -24.07 -4.90 -1.29
CA SER A 115 -24.25 -6.24 -1.85
C SER A 115 -24.82 -6.16 -3.27
N GLY A 116 -24.32 -7.04 -4.16
CA GLY A 116 -24.76 -7.13 -5.56
C GLY A 116 -24.00 -6.23 -6.54
N ARG A 117 -23.06 -5.41 -6.09
CA ARG A 117 -22.23 -4.58 -6.97
C ARG A 117 -21.06 -5.38 -7.59
N PRO A 118 -20.61 -5.02 -8.81
CA PRO A 118 -19.38 -5.57 -9.37
C PRO A 118 -18.22 -5.35 -8.40
N ALA A 119 -17.35 -6.35 -8.26
CA ALA A 119 -16.16 -6.31 -7.39
C ALA A 119 -16.45 -6.08 -5.90
N VAL A 120 -17.62 -6.51 -5.41
CA VAL A 120 -17.90 -6.72 -3.99
C VAL A 120 -18.22 -8.20 -3.80
N ILE A 121 -17.43 -8.89 -2.97
CA ILE A 121 -17.65 -10.30 -2.67
C ILE A 121 -17.73 -10.53 -1.16
N PRO A 122 -18.54 -11.49 -0.69
CA PRO A 122 -18.50 -11.88 0.71
C PRO A 122 -17.13 -12.42 1.11
N GLY A 123 -16.65 -12.04 2.29
CA GLY A 123 -15.47 -12.69 2.85
C GLY A 123 -14.82 -11.98 4.04
N LYS A 124 -14.15 -12.81 4.85
CA LYS A 124 -13.50 -12.43 6.09
C LYS A 124 -12.06 -12.95 6.14
N ILE A 125 -11.12 -12.09 6.52
CA ILE A 125 -9.78 -12.47 6.93
C ILE A 125 -9.79 -12.80 8.43
N ILE A 126 -9.04 -13.82 8.79
CA ILE A 126 -8.94 -14.35 10.14
C ILE A 126 -7.77 -13.67 10.82
N ASN A 127 -7.99 -13.19 12.04
CA ASN A 127 -6.92 -12.58 12.83
C ASN A 127 -5.79 -13.59 13.08
N THR A 128 -4.56 -13.10 13.16
CA THR A 128 -3.31 -13.86 13.37
C THR A 128 -2.90 -14.80 12.23
N LYS A 129 -3.77 -15.05 11.24
CA LYS A 129 -3.40 -15.74 10.00
C LYS A 129 -2.56 -14.82 9.10
N GLU A 130 -1.50 -15.40 8.54
CA GLU A 130 -0.72 -14.75 7.48
C GLU A 130 -1.39 -14.94 6.12
N TYR A 131 -1.42 -13.87 5.34
CA TYR A 131 -2.02 -13.81 4.01
C TYR A 131 -1.00 -13.38 2.96
N ALA A 132 -1.06 -14.03 1.81
CA ALA A 132 -0.35 -13.61 0.60
C ALA A 132 -1.35 -13.02 -0.40
N LEU A 133 -1.29 -11.70 -0.59
CA LEU A 133 -2.12 -10.99 -1.56
C LEU A 133 -1.31 -10.71 -2.83
N TYR A 134 -1.92 -10.99 -3.97
CA TYR A 134 -1.44 -10.59 -5.29
C TYR A 134 -2.49 -9.72 -5.96
N ILE A 135 -2.08 -8.57 -6.50
CA ILE A 135 -2.92 -7.63 -7.22
C ILE A 135 -2.27 -7.35 -8.57
N LYS A 136 -3.07 -7.28 -9.63
CA LYS A 136 -2.63 -6.86 -10.95
C LYS A 136 -3.50 -5.71 -11.43
N VAL A 137 -2.86 -4.65 -11.90
CA VAL A 137 -3.51 -3.49 -12.52
C VAL A 137 -3.02 -3.36 -13.95
N LEU A 138 -3.93 -3.49 -14.90
CA LEU A 138 -3.66 -3.33 -16.33
C LEU A 138 -4.34 -2.07 -16.85
N LEU A 139 -3.56 -1.17 -17.43
CA LEU A 139 -4.06 0.04 -18.09
C LEU A 139 -4.14 -0.19 -19.61
N MET A 140 -5.28 0.16 -20.19
CA MET A 140 -5.58 -0.01 -21.62
C MET A 140 -6.28 1.25 -22.13
N GLY A 141 -5.51 2.30 -22.43
CA GLY A 141 -6.07 3.60 -22.80
C GLY A 141 -6.79 4.25 -21.62
N ASP A 142 -8.08 4.53 -21.80
CA ASP A 142 -8.99 5.08 -20.78
C ASP A 142 -9.63 3.99 -19.89
N ARG A 143 -9.26 2.72 -20.09
CA ARG A 143 -9.78 1.58 -19.31
C ARG A 143 -8.75 1.01 -18.37
N ALA A 144 -9.23 0.35 -17.33
CA ALA A 144 -8.42 -0.45 -16.42
C ALA A 144 -9.05 -1.85 -16.23
N GLU A 145 -8.19 -2.83 -15.97
CA GLU A 145 -8.56 -4.13 -15.42
C GLU A 145 -7.79 -4.33 -14.11
N ILE A 146 -8.50 -4.69 -13.05
CA ILE A 146 -7.95 -4.92 -11.72
C ILE A 146 -8.34 -6.32 -11.29
N THR A 147 -7.33 -7.12 -10.97
CA THR A 147 -7.54 -8.45 -10.40
C THR A 147 -6.82 -8.57 -9.07
N ALA A 148 -7.41 -9.32 -8.14
CA ALA A 148 -6.80 -9.65 -6.87
C ALA A 148 -6.98 -11.14 -6.56
N ALA A 149 -5.97 -11.73 -5.96
CA ALA A 149 -5.99 -13.09 -5.44
C ALA A 149 -5.41 -13.13 -4.02
N LEU A 150 -6.06 -13.86 -3.12
CA LEU A 150 -5.66 -14.04 -1.73
C LEU A 150 -5.30 -15.50 -1.50
N ASP A 151 -4.08 -15.76 -1.04
CA ASP A 151 -3.51 -17.11 -0.89
C ASP A 151 -3.61 -17.93 -2.18
N GLY A 152 -3.40 -17.28 -3.34
CA GLY A 152 -3.48 -17.89 -4.66
C GLY A 152 -4.91 -18.13 -5.18
N LYS A 153 -5.95 -17.83 -4.39
CA LYS A 153 -7.34 -17.97 -4.79
C LYS A 153 -7.86 -16.65 -5.39
N PRO A 154 -8.52 -16.65 -6.55
CA PRO A 154 -9.14 -15.46 -7.11
C PRO A 154 -10.10 -14.82 -6.10
N LEU A 155 -10.02 -13.49 -5.96
CA LEU A 155 -10.80 -12.72 -5.01
C LEU A 155 -11.62 -11.65 -5.71
N ILE A 156 -10.97 -10.77 -6.47
CA ILE A 156 -11.62 -9.66 -7.18
C ILE A 156 -11.25 -9.73 -8.66
N TYR A 157 -12.24 -9.46 -9.51
CA TYR A 157 -12.06 -9.13 -10.92
C TYR A 157 -12.93 -7.93 -11.24
N TRP A 158 -12.34 -6.90 -11.83
CA TRP A 158 -13.05 -5.74 -12.32
C TRP A 158 -12.42 -5.25 -13.63
N ARG A 159 -13.26 -4.81 -14.57
CA ARG A 159 -12.80 -4.16 -15.81
C ARG A 159 -13.78 -3.08 -16.22
N GLY A 160 -13.29 -1.88 -16.48
CA GLY A 160 -14.15 -0.73 -16.79
C GLY A 160 -13.35 0.52 -17.17
N PRO A 161 -14.05 1.63 -17.43
CA PRO A 161 -13.40 2.93 -17.64
C PRO A 161 -12.72 3.39 -16.34
N GLN A 162 -11.54 3.99 -16.44
CA GLN A 162 -10.80 4.51 -15.30
C GLN A 162 -11.65 5.54 -14.54
N SER A 163 -12.40 6.38 -15.25
CA SER A 163 -13.29 7.39 -14.65
C SER A 163 -14.41 6.84 -13.76
N ALA A 164 -14.73 5.54 -13.84
CA ALA A 164 -15.67 4.93 -12.91
C ALA A 164 -15.05 4.69 -11.52
N LEU A 165 -13.72 4.57 -11.43
CA LEU A 165 -13.05 4.28 -10.16
C LEU A 165 -12.84 5.55 -9.35
N SER A 166 -13.09 5.46 -8.04
CA SER A 166 -12.78 6.52 -7.09
C SER A 166 -12.43 5.96 -5.72
N ILE A 167 -11.65 6.74 -4.96
CA ILE A 167 -11.36 6.45 -3.56
C ILE A 167 -12.59 6.79 -2.69
N PRO A 168 -13.04 5.86 -1.83
CA PRO A 168 -14.12 6.15 -0.89
C PRO A 168 -13.72 7.24 0.12
N PRO A 169 -14.68 8.03 0.63
CA PRO A 169 -14.43 9.01 1.67
C PRO A 169 -13.74 8.39 2.89
N GLY A 170 -12.74 9.08 3.43
CA GLY A 170 -11.94 8.52 4.50
C GLY A 170 -10.97 7.42 4.04
N TRP A 171 -10.58 7.42 2.76
CA TRP A 171 -9.43 6.68 2.22
C TRP A 171 -8.50 7.52 1.33
N GLU A 172 -8.79 8.80 1.16
CA GLU A 172 -8.04 9.76 0.34
C GLU A 172 -6.55 9.81 0.71
N SER A 173 -5.70 9.80 -0.32
CA SER A 173 -4.28 10.15 -0.16
C SER A 173 -4.13 11.65 -0.42
N HIS A 174 -3.27 12.33 0.33
CA HIS A 174 -2.84 13.70 -0.02
C HIS A 174 -1.96 13.75 -1.28
N ALA A 175 -1.53 12.59 -1.79
CA ALA A 175 -0.73 12.43 -2.99
C ALA A 175 -1.41 11.45 -3.95
N PRO A 176 -2.15 11.95 -4.97
CA PRO A 176 -2.79 11.09 -5.96
C PRO A 176 -1.77 10.35 -6.83
N GLY A 177 -2.12 9.16 -7.31
CA GLY A 177 -1.27 8.34 -8.17
C GLY A 177 -0.12 7.64 -7.43
N VAL A 178 -0.18 7.61 -6.10
CA VAL A 178 0.83 6.97 -5.26
C VAL A 178 0.26 5.73 -4.58
N LEU A 179 1.04 4.66 -4.52
CA LEU A 179 0.65 3.44 -3.81
C LEU A 179 0.49 3.72 -2.31
N GLY A 180 -0.48 3.07 -1.69
CA GLY A 180 -0.68 3.15 -0.25
C GLY A 180 -1.14 1.84 0.35
N ILE A 181 -0.91 1.71 1.65
CA ILE A 181 -1.47 0.65 2.49
C ILE A 181 -2.11 1.29 3.71
N GLY A 182 -3.12 0.64 4.27
CA GLY A 182 -3.78 1.19 5.44
C GLY A 182 -4.73 0.22 6.13
N SER A 183 -5.42 0.76 7.11
CA SER A 183 -6.37 0.06 7.96
C SER A 183 -7.61 0.93 8.15
N GLY A 184 -8.77 0.27 8.09
CA GLY A 184 -10.02 0.86 8.57
C GLY A 184 -10.03 1.01 10.10
N PRO A 185 -11.07 1.65 10.66
CA PRO A 185 -11.28 1.73 12.10
C PRO A 185 -11.27 0.35 12.75
N ASP A 186 -10.70 0.22 13.96
CA ASP A 186 -10.58 -1.05 14.68
C ASP A 186 -9.90 -2.16 13.86
N SER A 187 -8.75 -1.88 13.27
CA SER A 187 -7.92 -2.90 12.61
C SER A 187 -6.46 -2.70 12.95
N SER A 188 -5.74 -3.79 13.16
CA SER A 188 -4.30 -3.77 13.46
C SER A 188 -3.49 -4.65 12.50
N PRO A 189 -3.41 -4.30 11.19
CA PRO A 189 -2.59 -5.04 10.25
C PRO A 189 -1.10 -4.75 10.42
N GLN A 190 -0.30 -5.80 10.24
CA GLN A 190 1.14 -5.75 10.07
C GLN A 190 1.50 -6.23 8.67
N PHE A 191 2.11 -5.36 7.88
CA PHE A 191 2.61 -5.66 6.55
C PHE A 191 4.08 -6.03 6.63
N ARG A 192 4.43 -7.25 6.24
CA ARG A 192 5.81 -7.76 6.23
C ARG A 192 6.55 -7.48 4.94
N THR A 193 5.84 -7.57 3.83
CA THR A 193 6.40 -7.23 2.52
C THR A 193 5.34 -6.57 1.68
N VAL A 194 5.75 -5.58 0.90
CA VAL A 194 4.98 -5.07 -0.24
C VAL A 194 5.97 -4.95 -1.38
N ARG A 195 5.72 -5.65 -2.48
CA ARG A 195 6.59 -5.67 -3.66
C ARG A 195 5.83 -5.18 -4.88
N LEU A 196 6.48 -4.38 -5.69
CA LEU A 196 5.97 -3.86 -6.95
C LEU A 196 6.76 -4.44 -8.11
N ARG A 197 6.08 -4.81 -9.19
CA ARG A 197 6.69 -5.12 -10.48
C ARG A 197 5.96 -4.36 -11.59
N MET A 198 6.67 -3.54 -12.35
CA MET A 198 6.08 -2.87 -13.51
C MET A 198 5.96 -3.86 -14.68
N LEU A 199 4.79 -3.90 -15.30
CA LEU A 199 4.48 -4.65 -16.52
C LEU A 199 4.59 -3.77 -17.77
N SER A 200 4.25 -2.48 -17.63
CA SER A 200 4.47 -1.45 -18.64
C SER A 200 4.84 -0.14 -17.96
N GLY A 201 5.25 0.87 -18.74
CA GLY A 201 5.61 2.17 -18.18
C GLY A 201 6.80 2.13 -17.22
N GLU A 202 6.75 2.93 -16.16
CA GLU A 202 7.76 3.02 -15.10
C GLU A 202 7.11 3.36 -13.74
N ALA A 203 7.83 3.16 -12.63
CA ALA A 203 7.44 3.73 -11.34
C ALA A 203 8.48 4.72 -10.86
N ARG A 204 8.01 5.86 -10.34
CA ARG A 204 8.83 6.96 -9.82
C ARG A 204 8.75 7.00 -8.31
N LEU A 205 9.80 7.49 -7.65
CA LEU A 205 9.72 7.80 -6.23
C LEU A 205 8.90 9.07 -6.04
N ALA A 206 7.86 9.02 -5.21
CA ALA A 206 7.09 10.20 -4.83
C ALA A 206 7.97 11.13 -3.98
N GLN A 207 7.89 12.44 -4.24
CA GLN A 207 8.64 13.49 -3.52
C GLN A 207 7.81 14.08 -2.41
#